data_AF-A0A520RT28-F1
#
_entry.id   AF-A0A520RT28-F1
#
_cell.length_a   1.000
_cell.length_b   1.000
_cell.length_c   1.000
_cell.angle_alpha   90.00
_cell.angle_beta   90.00
_cell.angle_gamma   90.00
#
_symmetry.space_group_name_H-M   'P 1'
#
loop_
_entity.id
_entity.type
_entity.pdbx_description
1 polymer ?
#
loop_
_entity_poly.entity_id
_entity_poly.type
_entity_poly.pdbx_seq_one_letter_code
_entity_poly.pdbx_strand_id
1 'polypeptide(L)'
;NIRLGGMVVEGSIERSATDLETTFWVTDYEASVPVRFSGILPDLFAEGEGVVAEGTLDESGMLLATQVLAKHDENYMPPEVAAALEGKTAPQGLPVLP
;
A
#
# COMPACT_ATOMS: atom_id res chain seq x y z
N ASN A 1 -6.94 -17.04 -4.38
CA ASN A 1 -6.18 -15.82 -4.06
C ASN A 1 -4.71 -16.12 -4.13
N ILE A 2 -4.08 -15.59 -5.16
CA ILE A 2 -2.63 -15.57 -5.32
C ILE A 2 -2.11 -14.22 -4.86
N ARG A 3 -0.89 -14.21 -4.36
CA ARG A 3 -0.17 -13.00 -4.00
C ARG A 3 1.04 -12.89 -4.90
N LEU A 4 1.15 -11.77 -5.60
CA LEU A 4 2.29 -11.40 -6.42
C LEU A 4 3.01 -10.27 -5.70
N GLY A 5 4.20 -10.57 -5.18
CA GLY A 5 5.13 -9.58 -4.69
C GLY A 5 6.15 -9.26 -5.77
N GLY A 6 6.58 -8.01 -5.84
CA GLY A 6 7.65 -7.58 -6.72
C GLY A 6 7.82 -6.07 -6.69
N MET A 7 8.44 -5.53 -7.72
CA MET A 7 8.61 -4.09 -7.92
C MET A 7 7.76 -3.61 -9.08
N VAL A 8 7.19 -2.42 -8.96
CA VAL A 8 6.46 -1.79 -10.06
C VAL A 8 7.46 -1.30 -11.10
N VAL A 9 7.26 -1.68 -12.36
CA VAL A 9 8.11 -1.21 -13.47
C VAL A 9 7.79 0.27 -13.77
N GLU A 10 8.82 1.08 -13.92
CA GLU A 10 8.70 2.50 -14.25
C GLU A 10 8.11 2.73 -15.65
N GLY A 11 7.20 3.70 -15.77
CA GLY A 11 6.43 3.99 -16.97
C GLY A 11 5.40 2.92 -17.35
N SER A 12 5.13 1.94 -16.47
CA SER A 12 4.21 0.83 -16.78
C SER A 12 2.82 1.00 -16.17
N ILE A 13 2.61 2.02 -15.34
CA ILE A 13 1.28 2.31 -14.78
C ILE A 13 0.40 2.99 -15.83
N GLU A 14 -0.60 2.27 -16.30
CA GLU A 14 -1.62 2.76 -17.21
C GLU A 14 -2.97 2.84 -16.49
N ARG A 15 -3.40 4.08 -16.22
CA ARG A 15 -4.70 4.36 -15.59
C ARG A 15 -5.74 4.63 -16.67
N SER A 16 -6.85 3.90 -16.62
CA SER A 16 -8.00 4.19 -17.48
C SER A 16 -8.59 5.55 -17.13
N ALA A 17 -8.89 6.36 -18.14
CA ALA A 17 -9.56 7.65 -17.95
C ALA A 17 -11.09 7.51 -17.79
N THR A 18 -11.64 6.38 -18.23
CA THR A 18 -13.08 6.11 -18.25
C THR A 18 -13.56 5.30 -17.04
N ASP A 19 -12.67 4.47 -16.49
CA ASP A 19 -12.97 3.52 -15.43
C ASP A 19 -11.92 3.64 -14.32
N LEU A 20 -12.26 3.22 -13.10
CA LEU A 20 -11.31 3.15 -11.97
C LEU A 20 -10.32 1.97 -12.10
N GLU A 21 -10.01 1.58 -13.33
CA GLU A 21 -9.09 0.49 -13.63
C GLU A 21 -7.68 1.03 -13.86
N THR A 22 -6.71 0.38 -13.24
CA THR A 22 -5.29 0.66 -13.41
C THR A 22 -4.58 -0.64 -13.75
N THR A 23 -3.82 -0.61 -14.83
CA THR A 23 -2.96 -1.72 -15.25
C THR A 23 -1.52 -1.32 -14.97
N PHE A 24 -0.73 -2.21 -14.39
CA PHE A 24 0.68 -1.96 -14.12
C PHE A 24 1.47 -3.25 -14.19
N TRP A 25 2.78 -3.14 -14.43
CA TRP A 25 3.66 -4.29 -14.54
C TRP A 25 4.43 -4.46 -13.24
N VAL A 26 4.44 -5.69 -12.72
CA VAL A 26 5.22 -6.05 -11.55
C VAL A 26 6.31 -6.99 -11.99
N THR A 27 7.55 -6.65 -11.66
CA THR A 27 8.73 -7.47 -11.94
C THR A 27 9.34 -8.00 -10.65
N ASP A 28 9.75 -9.26 -10.66
CA ASP A 28 10.53 -9.87 -9.58
C ASP A 28 12.02 -10.03 -9.99
N TYR A 29 12.48 -9.20 -10.94
CA TYR A 29 13.77 -9.31 -11.65
C TYR A 29 13.93 -10.56 -12.55
N GLU A 30 13.21 -11.64 -12.27
CA GLU A 30 13.25 -12.87 -13.07
C GLU A 30 12.11 -12.93 -14.10
N ALA A 31 10.93 -12.44 -13.74
CA ALA A 31 9.76 -12.37 -14.61
C ALA A 31 8.99 -11.06 -14.40
N SER A 32 8.27 -10.64 -15.44
CA SER A 32 7.37 -9.48 -15.40
C SER A 32 5.95 -9.95 -15.65
N VAL A 33 5.04 -9.62 -14.73
CA VAL A 33 3.65 -10.04 -14.77
C VAL A 33 2.76 -8.79 -14.89
N PRO A 34 1.85 -8.74 -15.88
CA PRO A 34 0.88 -7.65 -15.97
C PRO A 34 -0.20 -7.84 -14.89
N VAL A 35 -0.40 -6.79 -14.10
CA VAL A 35 -1.39 -6.72 -13.04
C VAL A 35 -2.46 -5.72 -13.44
N ARG A 36 -3.73 -6.13 -13.34
CA ARG A 36 -4.89 -5.27 -13.53
C ARG A 36 -5.63 -5.12 -12.22
N PHE A 37 -5.85 -3.89 -11.80
CA PHE A 37 -6.51 -3.54 -10.55
C PHE A 37 -7.67 -2.59 -10.83
N SER A 38 -8.85 -2.91 -10.30
CA SER A 38 -10.04 -2.06 -10.37
C SER A 38 -10.30 -1.43 -9.01
N GLY A 39 -9.84 -0.20 -8.80
CA GLY A 39 -10.06 0.52 -7.56
C GLY A 39 -9.12 1.71 -7.36
N ILE A 40 -9.13 2.23 -6.13
CA ILE A 40 -8.24 3.30 -5.70
C ILE A 40 -6.95 2.66 -5.19
N LEU A 41 -5.86 2.93 -5.90
CA LEU A 41 -4.52 2.56 -5.43
C LEU A 41 -4.16 3.47 -4.24
N PRO A 42 -3.48 2.94 -3.22
CA PRO A 42 -3.00 3.78 -2.13
C PRO A 42 -2.07 4.86 -2.66
N ASP A 43 -2.04 6.04 -2.03
CA ASP A 43 -1.16 7.14 -2.41
C ASP A 43 0.34 6.75 -2.37
N LEU A 44 0.67 5.70 -1.63
CA LEU A 44 2.01 5.12 -1.48
C LEU A 44 2.37 4.14 -2.61
N PHE A 45 1.49 3.93 -3.58
CA PHE A 45 1.80 3.12 -4.77
C PHE A 45 2.47 3.99 -5.83
N ALA A 46 3.78 3.81 -5.97
CA ALA A 46 4.58 4.46 -7.01
C ALA A 46 5.41 3.46 -7.83
N GLU A 47 5.91 3.96 -8.95
CA GLU A 47 6.82 3.26 -9.85
C GLU A 47 8.20 3.10 -9.20
N GLY A 48 8.85 1.94 -9.41
CA GLY A 48 10.15 1.64 -8.78
C GLY A 48 10.06 1.23 -7.31
N GLU A 49 8.85 1.16 -6.73
CA GLU A 49 8.63 0.72 -5.35
C GLU A 49 8.14 -0.73 -5.24
N GLY A 50 8.39 -1.32 -4.07
CA GLY A 50 7.96 -2.68 -3.75
C GLY A 50 6.46 -2.74 -3.49
N VAL A 51 5.76 -3.62 -4.21
CA VAL A 51 4.32 -3.80 -4.12
C VAL A 51 3.96 -5.28 -3.90
N VAL A 52 2.85 -5.51 -3.20
CA VAL A 52 2.18 -6.80 -3.14
C VAL A 52 0.77 -6.65 -3.69
N ALA A 53 0.51 -7.30 -4.82
CA ALA A 53 -0.83 -7.44 -5.38
C ALA A 53 -1.44 -8.79 -4.97
N GLU A 54 -2.65 -8.78 -4.44
CA GLU A 54 -3.43 -9.98 -4.13
C GLU A 54 -4.62 -10.07 -5.08
N GLY A 55 -4.83 -11.24 -5.67
CA GLY A 55 -5.83 -11.41 -6.71
C GLY A 55 -5.97 -12.82 -7.24
N THR A 56 -6.35 -12.93 -8.51
CA THR A 56 -6.47 -14.20 -9.24
C THR A 56 -5.77 -14.10 -10.60
N LEU A 57 -5.00 -15.13 -10.99
CA LEU A 57 -4.37 -15.18 -12.31
C LEU A 57 -5.41 -15.64 -13.31
N ASP A 58 -5.55 -14.89 -14.39
CA ASP A 58 -6.35 -15.28 -15.54
C ASP A 58 -5.64 -16.35 -16.38
N GLU A 59 -6.40 -17.06 -17.21
CA GLU A 59 -5.89 -18.04 -18.18
C GLU A 59 -4.89 -17.42 -19.17
N SER A 60 -4.96 -16.10 -19.37
CA SER A 60 -4.05 -15.30 -20.20
C SER A 60 -2.73 -14.94 -19.51
N GLY A 61 -2.55 -15.26 -18.22
CA GLY A 61 -1.37 -14.87 -17.43
C GLY A 61 -1.42 -13.43 -16.88
N MET A 62 -2.58 -12.77 -16.95
CA MET A 62 -2.81 -11.46 -16.32
C MET A 62 -3.32 -11.65 -14.89
N LEU A 63 -2.74 -10.91 -13.95
CA LEU A 63 -3.17 -10.97 -12.56
C LEU A 63 -4.28 -9.95 -12.31
N LEU A 64 -5.50 -10.42 -12.06
CA LEU A 64 -6.60 -9.57 -11.61
C LEU A 64 -6.45 -9.32 -10.11
N ALA A 65 -5.80 -8.22 -9.77
CA ALA A 65 -5.65 -7.76 -8.40
C ALA A 65 -6.99 -7.23 -7.87
N THR A 66 -7.40 -7.75 -6.74
CA THR A 66 -8.52 -7.22 -5.94
C THR A 66 -8.00 -6.35 -4.79
N GLN A 67 -6.73 -6.48 -4.43
CA GLN A 67 -6.09 -5.69 -3.38
C GLN A 67 -4.64 -5.42 -3.74
N VAL A 68 -4.18 -4.19 -3.50
CA VAL A 68 -2.80 -3.76 -3.74
C VAL A 68 -2.28 -3.12 -2.45
N LEU A 69 -1.16 -3.64 -1.94
CA LEU A 69 -0.47 -3.13 -0.78
C LEU A 69 0.91 -2.64 -1.21
N ALA A 70 1.16 -1.33 -1.07
CA ALA A 70 2.51 -0.79 -1.15
C ALA A 70 3.28 -1.19 0.10
N LYS A 71 4.49 -1.76 -0.05
CA LYS A 71 5.31 -2.20 1.10
C LYS A 71 6.05 -1.08 1.80
N HIS A 72 5.98 0.14 1.28
CA HIS A 72 6.66 1.28 1.86
C HIS A 72 5.74 2.06 2.82
N ASP A 73 5.46 1.50 4.00
CA ASP A 73 5.53 2.27 5.26
C ASP A 73 5.32 1.36 6.49
N GLU A 74 6.29 1.42 7.40
CA GLU A 74 6.28 0.87 8.75
C GLU A 74 5.33 1.65 9.69
N ASN A 75 4.46 2.52 9.16
CA ASN A 75 3.62 3.44 9.90
C ASN A 75 2.11 3.26 9.63
N TYR A 76 1.62 2.02 9.67
CA TYR A 76 0.20 1.78 9.95
C TYR A 76 -0.04 2.01 11.46
N MET A 77 -0.24 3.26 11.85
CA MET A 77 -0.85 3.58 13.16
C MET A 77 -2.37 3.49 13.00
N PRO A 78 -3.04 2.45 13.51
CA PRO A 78 -4.50 2.44 13.52
C PRO A 78 -4.99 3.63 14.36
N PRO A 79 -6.11 4.26 13.98
CA PRO A 79 -6.68 5.42 14.70
C PRO A 79 -7.02 5.13 16.17
N GLU A 80 -6.89 3.88 16.63
CA GLU A 80 -7.04 3.45 18.01
C GLU A 80 -5.98 4.05 18.97
N VAL A 81 -4.81 4.47 18.48
CA VAL A 81 -3.74 4.99 19.36
C VAL A 81 -3.84 6.50 19.66
N ALA A 82 -4.68 7.25 18.95
CA ALA A 82 -4.89 8.66 19.24
C ALA A 82 -5.69 8.89 20.54
N ALA A 83 -6.62 7.98 20.86
CA ALA A 83 -7.53 8.15 22.00
C ALA A 83 -6.93 7.79 23.37
N ALA A 84 -5.77 7.12 23.42
CA ALA A 84 -5.17 6.65 24.68
C ALA A 84 -4.20 7.64 25.33
N LEU A 85 -3.83 8.74 24.65
CA LEU A 85 -2.81 9.69 25.12
C LEU A 85 -3.37 11.03 25.63
N GLU A 86 -4.68 11.28 25.56
CA GLU A 86 -5.29 12.49 26.15
C GLU A 86 -5.60 12.37 27.65
N GLY A 87 -5.17 11.29 28.30
CA GLY A 87 -5.69 10.90 29.62
C GLY A 87 -4.77 11.01 30.84
N LYS A 88 -3.58 11.65 30.80
CA LYS A 88 -2.75 11.83 32.03
C LYS A 88 -1.95 13.12 32.05
N THR A 89 -2.65 14.23 32.33
CA THR A 89 -2.07 15.46 32.89
C THR A 89 -1.16 15.10 34.08
N ALA A 90 0.08 15.57 34.02
CA ALA A 90 1.12 15.32 35.04
C ALA A 90 0.71 15.85 36.43
N PRO A 91 1.06 15.16 37.53
CA PRO A 91 0.94 15.72 38.88
C PRO A 91 2.10 16.67 39.13
N GLN A 92 1.88 17.98 39.04
CA GLN A 92 2.85 18.99 39.47
C GLN A 92 2.41 19.56 40.83
N GLY A 93 2.69 18.80 41.88
CA GLY A 93 2.77 19.30 43.23
C GLY A 93 4.21 19.14 43.73
N LEU A 94 4.89 20.26 43.99
CA LEU A 94 5.68 20.50 45.20
C LEU A 94 6.27 21.93 45.14
N PRO A 95 6.24 22.70 46.25
CA PRO A 95 6.83 24.03 46.32
C PRO A 95 8.32 23.93 46.65
N VAL A 96 9.13 24.86 46.13
CA VAL A 96 10.50 25.07 46.65
C VAL A 96 10.68 26.54 47.03
N LEU A 97 10.84 26.76 48.33
CA LEU A 97 11.39 27.98 48.94
C LEU A 97 12.89 28.05 48.64
N PRO A 98 13.47 29.25 48.54
CA PRO A 98 14.08 29.84 49.74
C PRO A 98 13.59 31.24 50.09
#